data_AF-A0A959DV32-F1
#
_entry.id   AF-A0A959DV32-F1
#
_cell.length_a   1.000
_cell.length_b   1.000
_cell.length_c   1.000
_cell.angle_alpha   90.00
_cell.angle_beta   90.00
_cell.angle_gamma   90.00
#
_symmetry.space_group_name_H-M   'P 1'
#
loop_
_entity.id
_entity.type
_entity.pdbx_description
1 polymer ?
#
loop_
_entity_poly.entity_id
_entity_poly.type
_entity_poly.pdbx_seq_one_letter_code
_entity_poly.pdbx_strand_id
1 'polypeptide(L)'
;MKEKKLGLSESLENVARIARATAWKRFIHAPLRYITGQFFNKIIYPFSKEQKLVKAKTFFGVEMMVALPAGSDIYFTAGKSHPSEINLAYFLLKEVKPGSEFADIGAHF
;
A
#
# COMPACT_ATOMS: atom_id res chain seq x y z
N MET A 1 -24.15 -4.28 1.82
CA MET A 1 -22.87 -4.99 1.55
C MET A 1 -22.36 -4.80 0.12
N LYS A 2 -23.23 -4.81 -0.90
CA LYS A 2 -22.88 -4.59 -2.32
C LYS A 2 -22.25 -3.21 -2.60
N GLU A 3 -22.79 -2.14 -2.02
CA GLU A 3 -22.27 -0.76 -2.17
C GLU A 3 -20.86 -0.57 -1.58
N LYS A 4 -20.58 -1.17 -0.42
CA LYS A 4 -19.25 -1.13 0.21
C LYS A 4 -18.18 -1.85 -0.64
N LYS A 5 -18.60 -2.88 -1.39
CA LYS A 5 -17.73 -3.63 -2.31
C LYS A 5 -17.40 -2.81 -3.57
N LEU A 6 -18.39 -2.09 -4.13
CA LEU A 6 -18.19 -1.14 -5.23
C LEU A 6 -17.14 -0.06 -4.88
N GLY A 7 -17.24 0.55 -3.69
CA GLY A 7 -16.27 1.56 -3.27
C GLY A 7 -14.85 1.02 -3.00
N LEU A 8 -14.74 -0.26 -2.60
CA LEU A 8 -13.45 -0.88 -2.34
C LEU A 8 -12.70 -1.24 -3.63
N SER A 9 -13.43 -1.70 -4.66
CA SER A 9 -12.88 -1.94 -5.99
C SER A 9 -12.35 -0.65 -6.63
N GLU A 10 -13.09 0.45 -6.55
CA GLU A 10 -12.64 1.76 -7.03
C GLU A 10 -11.38 2.24 -6.29
N SER A 11 -11.35 2.06 -4.97
CA SER A 11 -10.18 2.40 -4.16
C SER A 11 -8.95 1.57 -4.55
N LEU A 12 -9.11 0.28 -4.87
CA LEU A 12 -8.03 -0.58 -5.36
C LEU A 12 -7.58 -0.18 -6.77
N GLU A 13 -8.49 0.20 -7.67
CA GLU A 13 -8.15 0.74 -8.98
C GLU A 13 -7.28 2.00 -8.87
N ASN A 14 -7.58 2.87 -7.91
CA ASN A 14 -6.75 4.04 -7.64
C ASN A 14 -5.33 3.64 -7.19
N VAL A 15 -5.19 2.67 -6.29
CA VAL A 15 -3.87 2.11 -5.90
C VAL A 15 -3.14 1.59 -7.14
N ALA A 16 -3.80 0.78 -7.96
CA ALA A 16 -3.20 0.19 -9.16
C ALA A 16 -2.76 1.27 -10.18
N ARG A 17 -3.55 2.32 -10.33
CA ARG A 17 -3.22 3.48 -11.19
C ARG A 17 -1.98 4.22 -10.69
N ILE A 18 -1.87 4.46 -9.38
CA ILE A 18 -0.73 5.15 -8.76
C ILE A 18 0.53 4.28 -8.79
N ALA A 19 0.39 2.98 -8.54
CA ALA A 19 1.49 2.02 -8.59
C ALA A 19 2.16 1.98 -9.97
N ARG A 20 1.37 1.97 -11.05
CA ARG A 20 1.85 2.03 -12.44
C ARG A 20 2.29 3.43 -12.88
N ALA A 21 2.08 4.44 -12.05
CA ALA A 21 2.38 5.81 -12.42
C ALA A 21 3.89 6.12 -12.34
N THR A 22 4.31 7.21 -12.96
CA THR A 22 5.68 7.72 -12.83
C THR A 22 5.93 8.25 -11.41
N ALA A 23 7.20 8.39 -11.04
CA ALA A 23 7.61 8.99 -9.76
C ALA A 23 6.94 10.36 -9.51
N TRP A 24 6.80 11.18 -10.55
CA TRP A 24 6.11 12.47 -10.50
C TRP A 24 4.62 12.36 -10.12
N LYS A 25 3.91 11.41 -10.72
CA LYS A 25 2.48 11.19 -10.40
C LYS A 25 2.30 10.66 -8.97
N ARG A 26 3.22 9.82 -8.48
CA ARG A 26 3.24 9.38 -7.07
C ARG A 26 3.52 10.53 -6.11
N PHE A 27 4.43 11.43 -6.48
CA PHE A 27 4.70 12.64 -5.72
C PHE A 27 3.46 13.55 -5.61
N ILE A 28 2.77 13.83 -6.72
CA ILE A 28 1.56 14.68 -6.72
C ILE A 28 0.45 14.06 -5.84
N HIS A 29 0.34 12.73 -5.83
CA HIS A 29 -0.66 12.03 -5.01
C HIS A 29 -0.45 12.23 -3.50
N ALA A 30 0.81 12.20 -3.03
CA ALA A 30 1.12 12.29 -1.60
C ALA A 30 2.44 13.04 -1.35
N PRO A 31 2.52 14.36 -1.62
CA PRO A 31 3.79 15.08 -1.73
C PRO A 31 4.59 15.09 -0.43
N LEU A 32 3.94 15.37 0.70
CA LEU A 32 4.58 15.39 2.02
C LEU A 32 5.10 14.00 2.43
N ARG A 33 4.29 12.96 2.22
CA ARG A 33 4.67 11.58 2.55
C ARG A 33 5.79 11.10 1.64
N TYR A 34 5.71 11.40 0.35
CA TYR A 34 6.72 11.05 -0.63
C TYR A 34 8.06 11.71 -0.30
N ILE A 35 8.09 13.01 -0.01
CA ILE A 35 9.33 13.70 0.38
C ILE A 35 9.89 13.08 1.66
N THR A 36 9.09 12.96 2.71
CA THR A 36 9.57 12.46 4.02
C THR A 36 10.05 11.02 3.95
N GLY A 37 9.35 10.15 3.22
CA GLY A 37 9.76 8.77 3.01
C GLY A 37 11.01 8.65 2.15
N GLN A 38 11.11 9.39 1.05
CA GLN A 38 12.30 9.39 0.20
C GLN A 38 13.51 9.99 0.91
N PHE A 39 13.33 11.05 1.70
CA PHE A 39 14.38 11.63 2.54
C PHE A 39 14.88 10.62 3.57
N PHE A 40 13.97 9.97 4.30
CA PHE A 40 14.35 8.93 5.25
C PHE A 40 15.13 7.79 4.57
N ASN A 41 14.62 7.27 3.46
CA ASN A 41 15.25 6.16 2.74
C ASN A 41 16.63 6.50 2.17
N LYS A 42 16.83 7.73 1.67
CA LYS A 42 18.08 8.13 1.00
C LYS A 42 19.11 8.76 1.95
N ILE A 43 18.69 9.40 3.03
CA ILE A 43 19.57 10.22 3.88
C ILE A 43 19.74 9.62 5.26
N ILE A 44 18.70 9.04 5.87
CA ILE A 44 18.77 8.56 7.26
C ILE A 44 19.10 7.06 7.28
N TYR A 45 18.28 6.26 6.59
CA TYR A 45 18.37 4.80 6.59
C TYR A 45 19.73 4.22 6.17
N PRO A 46 20.46 4.79 5.20
CA PRO A 46 21.76 4.24 4.82
C PRO A 46 22.79 4.24 5.97
N PHE A 47 22.64 5.16 6.91
CA PHE A 47 23.53 5.30 8.07
C PHE A 47 22.97 4.60 9.31
N SER A 48 21.69 4.81 9.64
CA SER A 48 21.11 4.21 10.85
C SER A 48 20.85 2.72 10.69
N LYS A 49 20.44 2.27 9.49
CA LYS A 49 19.87 0.93 9.22
C LYS A 49 18.66 0.57 10.07
N GLU A 50 18.18 1.48 10.89
CA GLU A 50 17.00 1.33 11.72
C GLU A 50 15.74 1.66 10.91
N GLN A 51 14.67 0.91 11.19
CA GLN A 51 13.37 1.17 10.59
C GLN A 51 12.66 2.32 11.30
N LYS A 52 11.90 3.12 10.54
CA LYS A 52 11.02 4.15 11.11
C LYS A 52 9.56 3.73 11.00
N LEU A 53 8.92 3.51 12.14
CA LEU A 53 7.49 3.23 12.21
C LEU A 53 6.69 4.50 11.96
N VAL A 54 5.79 4.47 10.98
CA VAL A 54 4.88 5.56 10.62
C VAL A 54 3.46 5.05 10.43
N LYS A 55 2.46 5.91 10.65
CA LYS A 55 1.06 5.60 10.33
C LYS A 55 0.80 5.81 8.84
N ALA A 56 0.18 4.82 8.20
CA ALA A 56 -0.32 4.90 6.83
C ALA A 56 -1.81 4.56 6.80
N LYS A 57 -2.57 5.28 5.97
CA LYS A 57 -3.98 4.96 5.71
C LYS A 57 -4.03 3.98 4.54
N THR A 58 -4.73 2.85 4.70
CA THR A 58 -4.92 1.87 3.64
C THR A 58 -6.05 2.30 2.70
N PHE A 59 -6.08 1.71 1.50
CA PHE A 59 -7.13 1.98 0.50
C PHE A 59 -8.54 1.59 0.98
N PHE A 60 -8.63 0.73 2.00
CA PHE A 60 -9.89 0.34 2.66
C PHE A 60 -10.21 1.17 3.91
N GLY A 61 -9.47 2.26 4.15
CA GLY A 61 -9.80 3.27 5.15
C GLY A 61 -9.29 3.00 6.56
N VAL A 62 -8.50 1.96 6.77
CA VAL A 62 -7.94 1.61 8.10
C VAL A 62 -6.54 2.18 8.25
N GLU A 63 -6.19 2.65 9.44
CA GLU A 63 -4.81 3.03 9.75
C GLU A 63 -3.95 1.80 10.06
N MET A 64 -2.75 1.75 9.50
CA MET A 64 -1.78 0.69 9.69
C MET A 64 -0.42 1.29 10.03
N MET A 65 0.28 0.69 10.98
CA MET A 65 1.68 1.01 11.24
C MET A 65 2.55 0.33 10.19
N VAL A 66 3.40 1.09 9.51
CA VAL A 66 4.32 0.59 8.49
C VAL A 66 5.75 1.01 8.82
N ALA A 67 6.71 0.13 8.53
CA ALA A 67 8.13 0.37 8.77
C ALA A 67 8.80 0.91 7.51
N LEU A 68 9.31 2.15 7.54
CA LEU A 68 10.13 2.68 6.45
C LEU A 68 11.57 2.14 6.55
N PRO A 69 12.22 1.82 5.41
CA PRO A 69 11.75 2.04 4.04
C PRO A 69 10.88 0.90 3.47
N ALA A 70 10.80 -0.27 4.10
CA ALA A 70 10.12 -1.45 3.56
C ALA A 70 8.64 -1.23 3.21
N GLY A 71 7.90 -0.49 4.04
CA GLY A 71 6.49 -0.16 3.88
C GLY A 71 6.20 1.12 3.08
N SER A 72 7.18 1.66 2.35
CA SER A 72 7.04 2.91 1.59
C SER A 72 5.88 2.89 0.60
N ASP A 73 5.64 1.75 -0.05
CA ASP A 73 4.55 1.58 -1.00
C ASP A 73 3.18 1.89 -0.38
N ILE A 74 2.90 1.28 0.78
CA ILE A 74 1.65 1.49 1.52
C ILE A 74 1.59 2.93 2.01
N TYR A 75 2.70 3.49 2.47
CA TYR A 75 2.77 4.87 2.94
C TYR A 75 2.46 5.90 1.84
N PHE A 76 2.89 5.65 0.60
CA PHE A 76 2.70 6.57 -0.54
C PHE A 76 1.38 6.34 -1.28
N THR A 77 0.96 5.09 -1.43
CA THR A 77 -0.11 4.69 -2.36
C THR A 77 -1.34 4.14 -1.66
N ALA A 78 -1.31 3.97 -0.34
CA ALA A 78 -2.35 3.32 0.46
C ALA A 78 -2.49 1.79 0.22
N GLY A 79 -1.59 1.17 -0.55
CA GLY A 79 -1.51 -0.28 -0.76
C GLY A 79 -0.12 -0.74 -1.18
N LYS A 80 0.09 -2.05 -1.34
CA LYS A 80 1.31 -2.59 -1.97
C LYS A 80 1.28 -2.25 -3.47
N SER A 81 2.40 -1.79 -4.02
CA SER A 81 2.46 -1.34 -5.42
C SER A 81 2.87 -2.44 -6.41
N HIS A 82 3.36 -3.57 -5.91
CA HIS A 82 3.80 -4.68 -6.77
C HIS A 82 2.61 -5.31 -7.53
N PRO A 83 2.75 -5.62 -8.83
CA PRO A 83 1.64 -6.16 -9.63
C PRO A 83 1.01 -7.44 -9.08
N SER A 84 1.81 -8.35 -8.50
CA SER A 84 1.28 -9.59 -7.91
C SER A 84 0.35 -9.31 -6.73
N GLU A 85 0.67 -8.33 -5.89
CA GLU A 85 -0.11 -7.95 -4.71
C GLU A 85 -1.44 -7.30 -5.12
N ILE A 86 -1.40 -6.45 -6.15
CA ILE A 86 -2.60 -5.83 -6.72
C ILE A 86 -3.51 -6.90 -7.33
N ASN A 87 -2.96 -7.86 -8.09
CA ASN A 87 -3.72 -8.94 -8.68
C ASN A 87 -4.32 -9.88 -7.63
N LEU A 88 -3.56 -10.19 -6.57
CA LEU A 88 -4.07 -10.93 -5.42
C LEU A 88 -5.22 -10.18 -4.75
N ALA A 89 -5.09 -8.87 -4.53
CA ALA A 89 -6.18 -8.07 -3.97
C ALA A 89 -7.44 -8.10 -4.85
N TYR A 90 -7.30 -8.01 -6.18
CA TYR A 90 -8.43 -8.17 -7.11
C TYR A 90 -9.09 -9.55 -6.98
N PHE A 91 -8.29 -10.61 -6.93
CA PHE A 91 -8.77 -11.98 -6.74
C PHE A 91 -9.52 -12.12 -5.42
N LEU A 92 -8.96 -11.62 -4.32
CA LEU A 92 -9.58 -11.69 -3.00
C LEU A 92 -10.90 -10.92 -2.96
N LEU A 93 -10.96 -9.72 -3.53
CA LEU A 93 -12.20 -8.96 -3.63
C LEU A 93 -13.27 -9.73 -4.42
N LYS A 94 -12.88 -10.48 -5.45
CA LYS A 94 -13.82 -11.24 -6.27
C LYS A 94 -14.32 -12.49 -5.55
N GLU A 95 -13.41 -13.31 -5.02
CA GLU A 95 -13.68 -14.68 -4.61
C GLU A 95 -13.99 -14.82 -3.10
N VAL A 96 -13.37 -14.01 -2.24
CA VAL A 96 -13.54 -14.13 -0.78
C VAL A 96 -14.89 -13.58 -0.36
N LYS A 97 -15.64 -14.39 0.41
CA LYS A 97 -16.96 -14.04 0.95
C LYS A 97 -16.91 -14.11 2.47
N PRO A 98 -17.86 -13.47 3.18
CA PRO A 98 -17.96 -13.66 4.62
C PRO A 98 -18.09 -15.15 4.98
N GLY A 99 -17.28 -15.60 5.93
CA GLY A 99 -17.20 -17.02 6.33
C GLY A 99 -16.23 -17.88 5.50
N SER A 100 -15.57 -17.31 4.49
CA SER A 100 -14.47 -18.01 3.79
C SER A 100 -13.24 -18.14 4.69
N GLU A 101 -12.53 -19.26 4.56
CA GLU A 101 -11.19 -19.46 5.12
C GLU A 101 -10.14 -19.11 4.07
N PHE A 102 -9.06 -18.42 4.48
CA PHE A 102 -7.96 -18.04 3.61
C PHE A 102 -6.64 -18.42 4.27
N ALA A 103 -5.84 -19.22 3.57
CA ALA A 103 -4.49 -19.58 3.99
C ALA A 103 -3.47 -18.78 3.18
N ASP A 104 -2.69 -17.94 3.88
CA ASP A 104 -1.60 -17.19 3.28
C ASP A 104 -0.31 -18.02 3.32
N ILE A 105 0.10 -18.55 2.16
CA ILE A 105 1.27 -19.41 2.02
C ILE A 105 2.38 -18.60 1.35
N GLY A 106 3.41 -18.24 2.11
CA GLY A 106 4.53 -17.44 1.61
C GLY A 106 4.46 -15.96 1.98
N ALA A 107 3.73 -15.61 3.05
CA ALA A 107 3.86 -14.29 3.68
C ALA A 107 5.32 -14.07 4.14
N HIS A 108 6.08 -13.35 3.33
CA HIS A 108 7.46 -12.93 3.63
C HIS A 108 7.52 -11.40 3.75
N PHE A 109 8.36 -10.91 4.66
CA PHE A 109 8.59 -9.49 4.92
C PHE A 109 10.06 -9.13 4.74
#